data_AF-A0A0M2VB34-F1
#
_entry.id   AF-A0A0M2VB34-F1
#
_cell.length_a   1.000
_cell.length_b   1.000
_cell.length_c   1.000
_cell.angle_alpha   90.00
_cell.angle_beta   90.00
_cell.angle_gamma   90.00
#
_symmetry.space_group_name_H-M   'P 1'
#
loop_
_entity.id
_entity.type
_entity.pdbx_description
1 polymer ?
#
loop_
_entity_poly.entity_id
_entity_poly.type
_entity_poly.pdbx_seq_one_letter_code
_entity_poly.pdbx_strand_id
1 'polypeptide(L)'
;MATSINWHLPAGVEAGAIQWPTPQAFLIPPLVNYGYAGQTLLLTELSLPANFTADTLIIKADVDWLVCEEICIPADASFELTLAVAGQSELADNQQPVAFFVAGNELVDHAASQQIVSQNGSVLLQQALNTYFTAAPAEVEIVIIDAADQGYS
;
A
#
# COMPACT_ATOMS: atom_id res chain seq x y z
N MET A 1 9.85 -18.48 8.53
CA MET A 1 10.46 -17.14 8.64
C MET A 1 9.48 -16.14 8.06
N ALA A 2 9.31 -14.98 8.69
CA ALA A 2 8.48 -13.91 8.13
C ALA A 2 9.30 -13.08 7.13
N THR A 3 8.63 -12.43 6.17
CA THR A 3 9.26 -11.45 5.28
C THR A 3 9.98 -10.37 6.08
N SER A 4 11.19 -10.01 5.65
CA SER A 4 11.97 -8.91 6.21
C SER A 4 12.36 -7.93 5.12
N ILE A 5 12.42 -6.65 5.49
CA ILE A 5 12.84 -5.58 4.59
C ILE A 5 14.02 -4.86 5.24
N ASN A 6 15.13 -4.81 4.53
CA ASN A 6 16.28 -3.99 4.85
C ASN A 6 16.20 -2.69 4.04
N TRP A 7 15.80 -1.61 4.72
CA TRP A 7 15.58 -0.31 4.09
C TRP A 7 16.89 0.48 3.96
N HIS A 8 17.13 1.03 2.77
CA HIS A 8 18.23 1.96 2.49
C HIS A 8 17.63 3.33 2.16
N LEU A 9 17.41 4.12 3.20
CA LEU A 9 16.70 5.39 3.11
C LEU A 9 17.64 6.59 3.21
N PRO A 10 17.24 7.76 2.69
CA PRO A 10 18.00 8.99 2.87
C PRO A 10 18.08 9.37 4.34
N ALA A 11 19.09 10.19 4.68
CA ALA A 11 19.33 10.60 6.05
C ALA A 11 18.09 11.27 6.68
N GLY A 12 17.71 10.79 7.86
CA GLY A 12 16.57 11.30 8.63
C GLY A 12 15.22 10.72 8.23
N VAL A 13 15.13 9.93 7.15
CA VAL A 13 13.92 9.20 6.79
C VAL A 13 13.94 7.84 7.49
N GLU A 14 12.87 7.51 8.18
CA GLU A 14 12.75 6.27 8.96
C GLU A 14 11.60 5.41 8.45
N ALA A 15 11.82 4.09 8.42
CA ALA A 15 10.77 3.12 8.14
C ALA A 15 10.24 2.53 9.45
N GLY A 16 8.91 2.48 9.57
CA GLY A 16 8.22 1.76 10.64
C GLY A 16 8.27 0.24 10.48
N ALA A 17 7.53 -0.46 11.34
CA ALA A 17 7.34 -1.89 11.20
C ALA A 17 6.41 -2.23 10.02
N ILE A 18 6.55 -3.43 9.47
CA ILE A 18 5.58 -3.96 8.50
C ILE A 18 4.20 -4.04 9.19
N GLN A 19 3.20 -3.42 8.58
CA GLN A 19 1.81 -3.55 8.97
C GLN A 19 1.27 -4.86 8.39
N TRP A 20 1.34 -5.91 9.21
CA TRP A 20 0.95 -7.26 8.79
C TRP A 20 -0.58 -7.38 8.68
N PRO A 21 -1.11 -7.75 7.49
CA PRO A 21 -2.48 -8.21 7.38
C PRO A 21 -2.71 -9.46 8.24
N THR A 22 -3.97 -9.80 8.50
CA THR A 22 -4.28 -11.04 9.22
C THR A 22 -3.87 -12.24 8.34
N PRO A 23 -3.02 -13.16 8.83
CA PRO A 23 -2.57 -14.30 8.04
C PRO A 23 -3.63 -15.40 7.98
N GLN A 24 -3.56 -16.22 6.94
CA GLN A 24 -4.35 -17.45 6.81
C GLN A 24 -3.60 -18.64 7.41
N ALA A 25 -4.35 -19.59 7.98
CA ALA A 25 -3.80 -20.86 8.46
C ALA A 25 -3.75 -21.89 7.31
N PHE A 26 -2.56 -22.41 7.05
CA PHE A 26 -2.30 -23.47 6.08
C PHE A 26 -1.93 -24.76 6.80
N LEU A 27 -2.70 -25.81 6.55
CA LEU A 27 -2.45 -27.13 7.13
C LEU A 27 -1.45 -27.88 6.23
N ILE A 28 -0.16 -27.83 6.59
CA ILE A 28 0.90 -28.56 5.89
C ILE A 28 1.49 -29.56 6.88
N PRO A 29 1.05 -30.83 6.86
CA PRO A 29 1.40 -31.80 7.89
C PRO A 29 2.92 -31.91 8.14
N PRO A 30 3.36 -32.02 9.40
CA PRO A 30 2.57 -32.15 10.62
C PRO A 30 2.20 -30.82 11.29
N LEU A 31 2.48 -29.67 10.67
CA LEU A 31 2.37 -28.35 11.29
C LEU A 31 1.26 -27.49 10.67
N VAL A 32 0.80 -26.50 11.43
CA VAL A 32 0.00 -25.40 10.90
C VAL A 32 0.93 -24.23 10.65
N ASN A 33 0.98 -23.75 9.42
CA ASN A 33 1.73 -22.55 9.05
C ASN A 33 0.77 -21.37 8.92
N TYR A 34 1.24 -20.18 9.24
CA TYR A 34 0.48 -18.94 9.03
C TYR A 34 1.17 -18.13 7.94
N GLY A 35 0.43 -17.73 6.92
CA GLY A 35 0.99 -17.02 5.77
C GLY A 35 -0.07 -16.35 4.90
N TYR A 36 0.30 -16.07 3.66
CA TYR A 36 -0.56 -15.38 2.70
C TYR A 36 -0.56 -16.12 1.36
N ALA A 37 -1.65 -16.02 0.61
CA ALA A 37 -1.82 -16.61 -0.71
C ALA A 37 -2.39 -15.59 -1.69
N GLY A 38 -2.02 -15.73 -2.97
CA GLY A 38 -2.38 -14.75 -4.00
C GLY A 38 -1.58 -13.45 -3.87
N GLN A 39 -2.18 -12.33 -4.28
CA GLN A 39 -1.57 -11.01 -4.13
C GLN A 39 -1.70 -10.54 -2.68
N THR A 40 -0.59 -10.14 -2.07
CA THR A 40 -0.53 -9.64 -0.69
C THR A 40 0.26 -8.34 -0.68
N LEU A 41 -0.28 -7.33 -0.02
CA LEU A 41 0.40 -6.06 0.20
C LEU A 41 0.93 -6.02 1.63
N LEU A 42 2.23 -5.73 1.78
CA LEU A 42 2.89 -5.53 3.06
C LEU A 42 3.28 -4.06 3.17
N LEU A 43 2.50 -3.29 3.93
CA LEU A 43 2.70 -1.86 4.06
C LEU A 43 3.76 -1.54 5.12
N THR A 44 4.48 -0.44 4.91
CA THR A 44 5.40 0.13 5.89
C THR A 44 5.26 1.65 5.81
N GLU A 45 5.09 2.29 6.97
CA GLU A 45 5.03 3.74 7.05
C GLU A 45 6.44 4.32 6.98
N LEU A 46 6.63 5.36 6.15
CA LEU A 46 7.87 6.12 6.10
C LEU A 46 7.66 7.49 6.73
N SER A 47 8.44 7.80 7.76
CA SER A 47 8.44 9.09 8.41
C SER A 47 9.57 9.95 7.87
N LEU A 48 9.24 11.12 7.34
CA LEU A 48 10.21 12.12 6.89
C LEU A 48 10.44 13.15 8.01
N PRO A 49 11.65 13.71 8.12
CA PRO A 49 11.90 14.78 9.07
C PRO A 49 11.17 16.06 8.61
N ALA A 50 10.66 16.84 9.55
CA ALA A 50 9.89 18.06 9.25
C ALA A 50 10.67 19.10 8.41
N ASN A 51 12.00 19.03 8.43
CA ASN A 51 12.90 19.87 7.67
C ASN A 51 13.53 19.13 6.48
N PHE A 52 12.86 18.11 5.91
CA PHE A 52 13.31 17.47 4.68
C PHE A 52 13.27 18.47 3.52
N THR A 53 14.43 18.78 2.93
CA THR A 53 14.56 19.84 1.90
C THR A 53 14.96 19.32 0.53
N ALA A 54 15.06 17.99 0.33
CA ALA A 54 15.39 17.46 -0.99
C ALA A 54 14.14 17.43 -1.87
N ASP A 55 14.30 17.79 -3.14
CA ASP A 55 13.21 17.76 -4.13
C ASP A 55 12.78 16.33 -4.49
N THR A 56 13.61 15.33 -4.14
CA THR A 56 13.35 13.92 -4.39
C THR A 56 13.62 13.06 -3.18
N LEU A 57 12.79 12.04 -3.00
CA LEU A 57 12.93 10.98 -2.01
C LEU A 57 13.24 9.68 -2.76
N ILE A 58 14.47 9.17 -2.57
CA ILE A 58 14.90 7.90 -3.14
C ILE A 58 14.73 6.82 -2.08
N ILE A 59 13.85 5.85 -2.32
CA ILE A 59 13.57 4.73 -1.43
C ILE A 59 14.19 3.48 -2.05
N LYS A 60 15.07 2.81 -1.31
CA LYS A 60 15.64 1.53 -1.71
C LYS A 60 15.38 0.49 -0.63
N ALA A 61 15.21 -0.76 -1.04
CA ALA A 61 14.93 -1.87 -0.15
C ALA A 61 15.54 -3.17 -0.68
N ASP A 62 16.17 -3.94 0.20
CA ASP A 62 16.41 -5.36 -0.02
C ASP A 62 15.38 -6.15 0.78
N VAL A 63 14.70 -7.10 0.15
CA VAL A 63 13.59 -7.83 0.74
C VAL A 63 13.89 -9.31 0.69
N ASP A 64 13.70 -10.00 1.81
CA ASP A 64 13.84 -11.45 1.94
C ASP A 64 12.51 -12.06 2.40
N TRP A 65 12.09 -13.18 1.80
CA TRP A 65 10.89 -13.90 2.23
C TRP A 65 11.00 -15.41 1.97
N LEU A 66 10.00 -16.16 2.43
CA LEU A 66 9.83 -17.57 2.08
C LEU A 66 8.58 -17.76 1.24
N VAL A 67 8.69 -18.54 0.18
CA VAL A 67 7.54 -19.07 -0.56
C VAL A 67 7.40 -20.54 -0.21
N CYS A 68 6.20 -20.96 0.20
CA CYS A 68 5.96 -22.31 0.68
C CYS A 68 4.79 -22.96 -0.07
N GLU A 69 4.99 -24.22 -0.49
CA GLU A 69 3.93 -25.13 -0.90
C GLU A 69 4.08 -26.45 -0.14
N GLU A 70 4.85 -27.41 -0.66
CA GLU A 70 5.28 -28.60 0.10
C GLU A 70 6.59 -28.35 0.86
N ILE A 71 7.46 -27.52 0.27
CA ILE A 71 8.73 -27.08 0.83
C ILE A 71 8.76 -25.55 0.84
N CYS A 72 9.49 -24.96 1.79
CA CYS A 72 9.72 -23.52 1.84
C CYS A 72 11.06 -23.17 1.18
N ILE A 73 11.00 -22.31 0.18
CA ILE A 73 12.16 -21.83 -0.59
C ILE A 73 12.40 -20.36 -0.24
N PRO A 74 13.61 -19.98 0.21
CA PRO A 74 13.99 -18.58 0.35
C PRO A 74 14.00 -17.85 -0.98
N ALA A 75 13.50 -16.63 -0.97
CA ALA A 75 13.53 -15.72 -2.10
C ALA A 75 13.91 -14.31 -1.62
N ASP A 76 14.56 -13.57 -2.50
CA ASP A 76 15.02 -12.21 -2.25
C ASP A 76 14.87 -11.31 -3.49
N ALA A 77 14.79 -10.00 -3.26
CA ALA A 77 14.77 -9.00 -4.32
C ALA A 77 15.18 -7.61 -3.79
N SER A 78 15.81 -6.82 -4.67
CA SER A 78 16.12 -5.42 -4.41
C SER A 78 15.23 -4.49 -5.24
N PHE A 79 14.75 -3.42 -4.61
CA PHE A 79 13.86 -2.43 -5.22
C PHE A 79 14.42 -1.02 -5.06
N GLU A 80 14.11 -0.16 -6.03
CA GLU A 80 14.40 1.28 -5.98
C GLU A 80 13.20 2.04 -6.54
N LEU A 81 12.77 3.06 -5.79
CA LEU A 81 11.70 3.98 -6.15
C LEU A 81 12.18 5.41 -5.91
N THR A 82 11.96 6.29 -6.88
CA THR A 82 12.26 7.72 -6.74
C THR A 82 10.96 8.51 -6.81
N LEU A 83 10.66 9.26 -5.74
CA LEU A 83 9.48 10.11 -5.62
C LEU A 83 9.89 11.57 -5.64
N ALA A 84 9.10 12.43 -6.29
CA ALA A 84 9.25 13.88 -6.17
C ALA A 84 8.58 14.35 -4.88
N VAL A 85 9.28 15.14 -4.06
CA VAL A 85 8.73 15.75 -2.86
C VAL A 85 8.13 17.10 -3.25
N ALA A 86 6.86 17.10 -3.65
CA ALA A 86 6.20 18.30 -4.14
C ALA A 86 5.83 19.25 -2.99
N GLY A 87 6.39 20.46 -3.00
CA GLY A 87 5.74 21.63 -2.42
C GLY A 87 4.79 22.23 -3.45
N GLN A 88 3.49 21.97 -3.33
CA GLN A 88 2.39 22.41 -4.22
C GLN A 88 2.33 21.69 -5.59
N SER A 89 1.27 20.92 -5.81
CA SER A 89 0.89 20.43 -7.13
C SER A 89 -0.53 20.89 -7.44
N GLU A 90 -0.66 21.71 -8.49
CA GLU A 90 -1.95 22.07 -9.09
C GLU A 90 -2.47 20.87 -9.89
N LEU A 91 -3.72 20.47 -9.62
CA LEU A 91 -4.41 19.41 -10.35
C LEU A 91 -4.48 19.76 -11.84
N ALA A 92 -3.89 18.92 -12.70
CA ALA A 92 -4.05 19.06 -14.14
C ALA A 92 -5.37 18.42 -14.59
N ASP A 93 -6.20 19.20 -15.27
CA ASP A 93 -7.63 19.00 -15.59
C ASP A 93 -7.97 17.86 -16.58
N ASN A 94 -7.11 16.87 -16.81
CA ASN A 94 -7.45 15.83 -17.81
C ASN A 94 -6.62 14.55 -17.72
N GLN A 95 -7.01 13.58 -16.89
CA GLN A 95 -6.86 12.14 -17.15
C GLN A 95 -7.54 11.24 -16.08
N GLN A 96 -8.07 10.11 -16.53
CA GLN A 96 -8.79 9.06 -15.78
C GLN A 96 -8.03 7.72 -15.92
N PRO A 97 -8.16 6.70 -15.02
CA PRO A 97 -8.86 6.67 -13.73
C PRO A 97 -7.90 6.57 -12.52
N VAL A 98 -8.46 6.94 -11.38
CA VAL A 98 -7.83 7.11 -10.07
C VAL A 98 -7.96 5.83 -9.25
N ALA A 99 -6.86 5.14 -8.90
CA ALA A 99 -6.94 4.17 -7.81
C ALA A 99 -7.13 4.94 -6.48
N PHE A 100 -8.06 4.50 -5.62
CA PHE A 100 -8.19 5.05 -4.28
C PHE A 100 -8.18 3.97 -3.21
N PHE A 101 -7.49 4.25 -2.10
CA PHE A 101 -7.36 3.36 -0.96
C PHE A 101 -7.92 4.05 0.27
N VAL A 102 -8.75 3.35 1.04
CA VAL A 102 -9.12 3.77 2.40
C VAL A 102 -7.92 3.48 3.30
N ALA A 103 -7.39 4.50 3.98
CA ALA A 103 -6.17 4.37 4.77
C ALA A 103 -6.27 3.33 5.92
N GLY A 104 -5.16 2.62 6.14
CA GLY A 104 -4.74 1.89 7.36
C GLY A 104 -5.53 0.66 7.80
N ASN A 105 -6.86 0.77 7.92
CA ASN A 105 -7.64 -0.12 8.80
C ASN A 105 -8.61 -1.05 8.05
N GLU A 106 -8.74 -0.92 6.72
CA GLU A 106 -9.75 -1.62 5.92
C GLU A 106 -9.18 -2.53 4.81
N LEU A 107 -7.87 -2.78 4.81
CA LEU A 107 -7.15 -3.42 3.70
C LEU A 107 -7.49 -4.91 3.47
N VAL A 108 -8.17 -5.56 4.41
CA VAL A 108 -8.41 -7.02 4.39
C VAL A 108 -9.75 -7.38 3.73
N ASP A 109 -10.74 -6.48 3.70
CA ASP A 109 -12.09 -6.77 3.18
C ASP A 109 -12.61 -5.68 2.23
N HIS A 110 -11.92 -5.50 1.11
CA HIS A 110 -12.50 -4.80 -0.05
C HIS A 110 -13.67 -5.64 -0.61
N ALA A 111 -14.85 -5.50 -0.02
CA ALA A 111 -16.02 -6.33 -0.30
C ALA A 111 -16.60 -6.17 -1.73
N ALA A 112 -16.05 -5.29 -2.57
CA ALA A 112 -16.33 -5.22 -4.00
C ALA A 112 -15.24 -4.44 -4.74
N SER A 113 -15.19 -4.58 -6.07
CA SER A 113 -14.37 -3.71 -6.92
C SER A 113 -14.70 -2.23 -6.71
N GLN A 114 -13.67 -1.39 -6.58
CA GLN A 114 -13.82 0.06 -6.61
C GLN A 114 -14.57 0.50 -7.88
N GLN A 115 -15.57 1.38 -7.74
CA GLN A 115 -16.29 1.94 -8.88
C GLN A 115 -16.03 3.43 -8.97
N ILE A 116 -15.57 3.85 -10.14
CA ILE A 116 -15.31 5.25 -10.46
C ILE A 116 -16.31 5.59 -11.56
N VAL A 117 -17.28 6.43 -11.24
CA VAL A 117 -18.33 6.85 -12.18
C VAL A 117 -18.14 8.32 -12.50
N SER A 118 -17.78 8.61 -13.74
CA SER A 118 -17.62 9.98 -14.23
C SER A 118 -18.90 10.45 -14.90
N GLN A 119 -19.54 11.49 -14.36
CA GLN A 119 -20.75 12.11 -14.92
C GLN A 119 -20.70 13.63 -14.77
N ASN A 120 -21.01 14.36 -15.86
CA ASN A 120 -21.16 15.83 -15.87
C ASN A 120 -19.96 16.59 -15.27
N GLY A 121 -18.73 16.15 -15.55
CA GLY A 121 -17.52 16.78 -15.02
C GLY A 121 -17.25 16.53 -13.53
N SER A 122 -17.99 15.61 -12.91
CA SER A 122 -17.74 15.13 -11.55
C SER A 122 -17.34 13.66 -11.55
N VAL A 123 -16.45 13.28 -10.63
CA VAL A 123 -16.06 11.89 -10.38
C VAL A 123 -16.73 11.43 -9.11
N LEU A 124 -17.55 10.39 -9.22
CA LEU A 124 -18.10 9.68 -8.07
C LEU A 124 -17.21 8.47 -7.77
N LEU A 125 -16.58 8.49 -6.59
CA LEU A 125 -15.86 7.34 -6.05
C LEU A 125 -16.83 6.53 -5.19
N GLN A 126 -17.04 5.25 -5.52
CA GLN A 126 -17.90 4.35 -4.77
C GLN A 126 -17.13 3.12 -4.34
N GLN A 127 -17.29 2.77 -3.07
CA GLN A 127 -16.82 1.52 -2.50
C GLN A 127 -17.94 0.96 -1.63
N ALA A 128 -18.23 -0.34 -1.78
CA ALA A 128 -19.16 -1.01 -0.90
C ALA A 128 -18.58 -1.01 0.52
N LEU A 129 -19.40 -0.65 1.52
CA LEU A 129 -19.03 -0.80 2.92
C LEU A 129 -18.70 -2.26 3.19
N ASN A 130 -17.61 -2.54 3.89
CA ASN A 130 -17.28 -3.90 4.28
C ASN A 130 -18.29 -4.44 5.31
N THR A 131 -18.28 -5.75 5.55
CA THR A 131 -19.25 -6.43 6.45
C THR A 131 -19.17 -6.04 7.93
N TYR A 132 -18.14 -5.31 8.35
CA TYR A 132 -17.91 -4.85 9.73
C TYR A 132 -18.35 -3.41 9.98
N PHE A 133 -18.58 -2.60 8.95
CA PHE A 133 -19.06 -1.23 9.09
C PHE A 133 -20.52 -1.13 8.69
N THR A 134 -21.34 -0.63 9.63
CA THR A 134 -22.77 -0.41 9.40
C THR A 134 -23.10 0.99 8.88
N ALA A 135 -22.09 1.86 8.74
CA ALA A 135 -22.21 3.22 8.24
C ALA A 135 -20.88 3.71 7.64
N ALA A 136 -20.97 4.65 6.69
CA ALA A 136 -19.78 5.34 6.17
C ALA A 136 -19.18 6.27 7.25
N PRO A 137 -17.84 6.37 7.34
CA PRO A 137 -17.20 7.31 8.24
C PRO A 137 -17.49 8.76 7.83
N ALA A 138 -17.40 9.69 8.79
CA ALA A 138 -17.65 11.12 8.54
C ALA A 138 -16.57 11.77 7.66
N GLU A 139 -15.35 11.23 7.71
CA GLU A 139 -14.19 11.63 6.92
C GLU A 139 -13.53 10.37 6.36
N VAL A 140 -13.04 10.45 5.13
CA VAL A 140 -12.33 9.36 4.46
C VAL A 140 -11.00 9.94 3.98
N GLU A 141 -9.90 9.33 4.42
CA GLU A 141 -8.59 9.60 3.85
C GLU A 141 -8.45 8.77 2.58
N ILE A 142 -8.19 9.45 1.46
CA ILE A 142 -8.07 8.84 0.14
C ILE A 142 -6.72 9.17 -0.45
N VAL A 143 -6.07 8.18 -1.05
CA VAL A 143 -4.91 8.42 -1.93
C VAL A 143 -5.37 8.32 -3.37
N ILE A 144 -5.24 9.38 -4.16
CA ILE A 144 -5.53 9.41 -5.58
C ILE A 144 -4.23 9.13 -6.34
N ILE A 145 -4.22 8.16 -7.25
CA ILE A 145 -3.08 7.96 -8.17
C ILE A 145 -3.51 8.35 -9.58
N ASP A 146 -2.77 9.23 -10.25
CA ASP A 146 -3.05 9.63 -11.62
C ASP A 146 -2.47 8.67 -12.68
N ALA A 147 -2.73 8.98 -13.96
CA ALA A 147 -2.26 8.16 -15.09
C ALA A 147 -0.73 8.18 -15.29
N ALA A 148 0.00 9.02 -14.56
CA ALA A 148 1.45 9.08 -14.54
C ALA A 148 2.04 8.38 -13.29
N ASP A 149 1.24 7.60 -12.56
CA ASP A 149 1.56 6.96 -11.28
C ASP A 149 1.90 7.98 -10.16
N GLN A 150 1.43 9.22 -10.27
CA GLN A 150 1.62 10.23 -9.24
C GLN A 150 0.51 10.16 -8.18
N GLY A 151 0.90 10.05 -6.90
CA GLY A 151 0.00 9.98 -5.76
C GLY A 151 -0.34 11.34 -5.14
N TYR A 152 -1.58 11.51 -4.70
CA TYR A 152 -2.12 12.66 -3.96
C TYR A 152 -2.88 12.15 -2.73
N SER A 153 -2.69 12.75 -1.56
CA SER A 153 -3.35 12.39 -0.29
C SER A 153 -4.04 13.60 0.32
#